data_AF-A0AA51UDV7-F1
#
_entry.id   AF-A0AA51UDV7-F1
#
_cell.length_a   1.000
_cell.length_b   1.000
_cell.length_c   1.000
_cell.angle_alpha   90.00
_cell.angle_beta   90.00
_cell.angle_gamma   90.00
#
_symmetry.space_group_name_H-M   'P 1'
#
loop_
_entity.id
_entity.type
_entity.pdbx_description
1 polymer ?
#
loop_
_entity_poly.entity_id
_entity_poly.type
_entity_poly.pdbx_seq_one_letter_code
_entity_poly.pdbx_strand_id
1 'polypeptide(L)'
;MAKDLLEKGAILQRDQETYAIAPHLPGGIVSAEQLGKIADVAKKYGAATLKVTSSQRVAIVGLKEDDIDKAWEDLGIKPGAAIGLCVRSIKICPGTTFCKRGQQDAVSLGLKLDEKYHGMPLPSKFKMAVSGCMNSCSEPAIKDIGIMGTPKGYTVMVGGNAAIKPRLADVIADELSEDDVLALVDKIISFTKTNGSKHRLSRVIDEMGIDKFKEEIGL
;
A
#
# COMPACT_ATOMS: atom_id res chain seq x y z
N MET A 1 4.71 -7.92 28.35
CA MET A 1 5.55 -7.68 27.16
C MET A 1 4.92 -6.52 26.40
N ALA A 2 5.72 -5.52 26.05
CA ALA A 2 5.27 -4.43 25.18
C ALA A 2 4.76 -5.01 23.84
N LYS A 3 3.84 -4.31 23.19
CA LYS A 3 3.24 -4.73 21.92
C LYS A 3 3.15 -3.53 20.99
N ASP A 4 2.92 -3.80 19.71
CA ASP A 4 2.52 -2.75 18.77
C ASP A 4 1.28 -2.01 19.28
N LEU A 5 1.28 -0.68 19.15
CA LEU A 5 0.16 0.20 19.49
C LEU A 5 -0.60 0.50 18.20
N LEU A 6 -1.52 -0.41 17.84
CA LEU A 6 -2.23 -0.37 16.56
C LEU A 6 -3.05 0.92 16.38
N GLU A 7 -3.70 1.36 17.46
CA GLU A 7 -4.50 2.58 17.53
C GLU A 7 -3.68 3.85 17.32
N LYS A 8 -2.39 3.82 17.67
CA LYS A 8 -1.44 4.92 17.46
C LYS A 8 -0.63 4.77 16.17
N GLY A 9 -0.82 3.67 15.43
CA GLY A 9 0.00 3.32 14.27
C GLY A 9 1.49 3.17 14.60
N ALA A 10 1.82 2.81 15.85
CA ALA A 10 3.18 2.73 16.33
C ALA A 10 3.65 1.27 16.47
N ILE A 11 4.85 1.02 15.94
CA ILE A 11 5.43 -0.32 15.78
C ILE A 11 6.51 -0.50 16.83
N LEU A 12 6.37 -1.48 17.71
CA LEU A 12 7.38 -1.77 18.73
C LEU A 12 8.70 -2.19 18.07
N GLN A 13 9.81 -1.63 18.54
CA GLN A 13 11.14 -1.94 18.02
C GLN A 13 11.80 -3.11 18.75
N ARG A 14 12.95 -3.53 18.22
CA ARG A 14 13.69 -4.70 18.70
C ARG A 14 14.14 -4.57 20.17
N ASP A 15 14.38 -3.34 20.63
CA ASP A 15 14.74 -3.04 22.01
C ASP A 15 13.59 -3.26 23.02
N GLN A 16 12.35 -3.47 22.54
CA GLN A 16 11.13 -3.62 23.35
C GLN A 16 10.78 -2.38 24.20
N GLU A 17 11.37 -1.23 23.87
CA GLU A 17 11.20 0.03 24.62
C GLU A 17 10.78 1.19 23.70
N THR A 18 11.29 1.21 22.47
CA THR A 18 11.03 2.28 21.52
C THR A 18 10.07 1.85 20.42
N TYR A 19 9.52 2.84 19.72
CA TYR A 19 8.54 2.66 18.67
C TYR A 19 8.96 3.34 17.37
N ALA A 20 8.41 2.85 16.26
CA ALA A 20 8.45 3.54 14.98
C ALA A 20 7.06 3.97 14.55
N ILE A 21 6.94 5.17 14.01
CA ILE A 21 5.73 5.67 13.34
C ILE A 21 6.03 5.93 11.87
N ALA A 22 5.02 5.82 11.02
CA ALA A 22 5.17 6.10 9.59
C ALA A 22 4.00 6.95 9.10
N PRO A 23 4.23 8.23 8.77
CA PRO A 23 3.21 9.11 8.21
C PRO A 23 2.64 8.58 6.89
N HIS A 24 1.39 8.91 6.62
CA HIS A 24 0.75 8.62 5.35
C HIS A 24 1.30 9.55 4.26
N LEU A 25 1.99 8.95 3.28
CA LEU A 25 2.52 9.62 2.10
C LEU A 25 1.94 8.94 0.85
N PRO A 26 0.76 9.38 0.35
CA PRO A 26 0.11 8.79 -0.82
C PRO A 26 1.07 8.68 -2.02
N GLY A 27 1.27 7.47 -2.53
CA GLY A 27 2.20 7.21 -3.63
C GLY A 27 3.68 7.52 -3.37
N GLY A 28 4.05 7.86 -2.13
CA GLY A 28 5.35 8.43 -1.81
C GLY A 28 5.60 9.82 -2.38
N ILE A 29 4.55 10.53 -2.77
CA ILE A 29 4.62 11.91 -3.26
C ILE A 29 4.55 12.83 -2.04
N VAL A 30 5.57 13.67 -1.88
CA VAL A 30 5.74 14.50 -0.68
C VAL A 30 6.32 15.86 -1.08
N SER A 31 5.84 16.93 -0.47
CA SER A 31 6.42 18.26 -0.65
C SER A 31 7.72 18.42 0.15
N ALA A 32 8.55 19.40 -0.23
CA ALA A 32 9.77 19.72 0.52
C ALA A 32 9.45 20.12 1.98
N GLU A 33 8.35 20.84 2.20
CA GLU A 33 7.88 21.23 3.52
C GLU A 33 7.48 20.02 4.37
N GLN A 34 6.68 19.10 3.82
CA GLN A 34 6.29 17.87 4.52
C GLN A 34 7.50 17.01 4.88
N LEU A 35 8.48 16.90 3.97
CA LEU A 35 9.70 16.15 4.24
C LEU A 35 10.56 16.84 5.31
N GLY A 36 10.67 18.18 5.27
CA GLY A 36 11.33 18.97 6.30
C GLY A 36 10.68 18.77 7.67
N LYS A 37 9.35 18.78 7.72
CA LYS A 37 8.58 18.54 8.93
C LYS A 37 8.83 17.16 9.55
N ILE A 38 8.94 16.11 8.73
CA ILE A 38 9.32 14.76 9.18
C ILE A 38 10.73 14.78 9.80
N ALA A 39 11.67 15.51 9.18
CA ALA A 39 13.03 15.63 9.70
C ALA A 39 13.07 16.42 11.03
N ASP A 40 12.28 17.47 11.16
CA ASP A 40 12.22 18.30 12.37
C ASP A 40 11.62 17.53 13.55
N VAL A 41 10.53 16.78 13.32
CA VAL A 41 9.95 15.88 14.34
C VAL A 41 10.97 14.82 14.76
N ALA A 42 11.64 14.17 13.80
CA ALA A 42 12.66 13.16 14.11
C ALA A 42 13.80 13.74 14.98
N LYS A 43 14.24 14.97 14.71
CA LYS A 43 15.24 15.66 15.54
C LYS A 43 14.68 16.01 16.92
N LYS A 44 13.50 16.60 17.00
CA LYS A 44 12.87 17.09 18.24
C LYS A 44 12.69 15.98 19.27
N TYR A 45 12.27 14.79 18.83
CA TYR A 45 12.02 13.64 19.70
C TYR A 45 13.19 12.67 19.78
N GLY A 46 14.36 13.03 19.25
CA GLY A 46 15.57 12.22 19.34
C GLY A 46 15.43 10.84 18.69
N ALA A 47 14.73 10.77 17.55
CA ALA A 47 14.55 9.52 16.82
C ALA A 47 15.92 8.92 16.44
N ALA A 48 16.06 7.60 16.61
CA ALA A 48 17.28 6.87 16.29
C ALA A 48 17.63 6.93 14.79
N THR A 49 16.63 6.88 13.91
CA THR A 49 16.83 7.03 12.45
C THR A 49 15.54 7.35 11.72
N LEU A 50 15.68 7.87 10.50
CA LEU A 50 14.64 7.84 9.47
C LEU A 50 14.88 6.65 8.53
N LYS A 51 13.83 5.94 8.13
CA LYS A 51 13.92 4.79 7.21
C LYS A 51 12.96 4.91 6.05
N VAL A 52 13.49 4.99 4.83
CA VAL A 52 12.70 4.82 3.61
C VAL A 52 12.25 3.35 3.50
N THR A 53 10.96 3.12 3.36
CA THR A 53 10.36 1.77 3.32
C THR A 53 10.07 1.33 1.89
N SER A 54 9.95 0.00 1.68
CA SER A 54 9.61 -0.60 0.38
C SER A 54 8.27 -0.13 -0.22
N SER A 55 7.39 0.43 0.62
CA SER A 55 6.07 0.96 0.23
C SER A 55 6.09 2.49 0.14
N GLN A 56 7.24 3.09 -0.19
CA GLN A 56 7.37 4.54 -0.46
C GLN A 56 6.95 5.44 0.71
N ARG A 57 7.32 5.04 1.93
CA ARG A 57 7.12 5.85 3.16
C ARG A 57 8.44 6.20 3.79
N VAL A 58 8.44 7.22 4.65
CA VAL A 58 9.54 7.51 5.59
C VAL A 58 9.06 7.15 7.00
N ALA A 59 9.68 6.17 7.63
CA ALA A 59 9.41 5.83 9.04
C ALA A 59 10.34 6.61 9.97
N ILE A 60 9.82 7.13 11.06
CA ILE A 60 10.57 7.72 12.17
C ILE A 60 10.72 6.63 13.22
N VAL A 61 11.94 6.21 13.50
CA VAL A 61 12.25 5.02 14.31
C VAL A 61 12.96 5.42 15.60
N GLY A 62 12.60 4.79 16.72
CA GLY A 62 13.28 4.99 18.00
C GLY A 62 12.63 6.07 18.87
N LEU A 63 11.32 6.28 18.73
CA LEU A 63 10.56 7.21 19.58
C LEU A 63 10.20 6.53 20.90
N LYS A 64 10.21 7.28 22.00
CA LYS A 64 9.67 6.82 23.28
C LYS A 64 8.15 6.78 23.24
N GLU A 65 7.55 5.86 23.99
CA GLU A 65 6.09 5.69 24.03
C GLU A 65 5.35 6.99 24.38
N ASP A 66 5.81 7.69 25.42
CA ASP A 66 5.20 8.93 25.94
C ASP A 66 5.26 10.11 24.96
N ASP A 67 6.12 10.01 23.94
CA ASP A 67 6.32 11.05 22.93
C ASP A 67 5.49 10.81 21.66
N ILE A 68 4.91 9.62 21.47
CA ILE A 68 4.23 9.22 20.21
C ILE A 68 3.09 10.19 19.87
N ASP A 69 2.23 10.50 20.83
CA ASP A 69 1.05 11.34 20.57
C ASP A 69 1.45 12.77 20.21
N LYS A 70 2.46 13.32 20.90
CA LYS A 70 3.01 14.65 20.62
C LYS A 70 3.73 14.68 19.27
N ALA A 71 4.46 13.62 18.92
CA ALA A 71 5.11 13.51 17.62
C ALA A 71 4.09 13.49 16.48
N TRP A 72 2.93 12.85 16.65
CA TRP A 72 1.84 12.89 15.69
C TRP A 72 1.19 14.27 15.58
N GLU A 73 0.94 14.93 16.71
CA GLU A 73 0.41 16.30 16.74
C GLU A 73 1.34 17.27 15.99
N ASP A 74 2.63 17.24 16.32
CA ASP A 74 3.65 18.04 15.67
C ASP A 74 3.70 17.75 14.16
N LEU A 75 3.70 16.46 13.76
CA LEU A 75 3.69 16.07 12.34
C LEU A 75 2.47 16.63 11.61
N GLY A 76 1.29 16.61 12.22
CA GLY A 76 0.04 17.00 11.56
C GLY A 76 -0.28 16.17 10.31
N ILE A 77 0.32 14.99 10.16
CA ILE A 77 0.08 14.04 9.07
C ILE A 77 -0.50 12.77 9.69
N LYS A 78 -1.54 12.21 9.05
CA LYS A 78 -2.22 11.01 9.54
C LYS A 78 -1.30 9.77 9.52
N PRO A 79 -1.55 8.75 10.36
CA PRO A 79 -0.84 7.48 10.29
C PRO A 79 -0.98 6.76 8.94
N GLY A 80 0.13 6.24 8.42
CA GLY A 80 0.20 5.62 7.09
C GLY A 80 -0.27 4.16 7.00
N ALA A 81 -1.03 3.66 7.98
CA ALA A 81 -1.47 2.26 8.07
C ALA A 81 -0.30 1.26 7.92
N ALA A 82 0.80 1.49 8.65
CA ALA A 82 2.03 0.71 8.54
C ALA A 82 1.97 -0.68 9.18
N ILE A 83 0.98 -0.90 10.03
CA ILE A 83 0.66 -2.12 10.76
C ILE A 83 -0.85 -2.39 10.65
N GLY A 84 -1.31 -3.53 11.15
CA GLY A 84 -2.72 -3.91 11.10
C GLY A 84 -3.14 -4.70 9.86
N LEU A 85 -4.39 -5.19 9.92
CA LEU A 85 -5.07 -5.97 8.89
C LEU A 85 -5.98 -5.04 8.08
N CYS A 86 -5.38 -4.41 7.08
CA CYS A 86 -6.03 -3.41 6.25
C CYS A 86 -5.31 -3.30 4.90
N VAL A 87 -5.89 -2.50 4.00
CA VAL A 87 -5.19 -2.01 2.81
C VAL A 87 -4.04 -1.10 3.25
N ARG A 88 -2.83 -1.51 2.91
CA ARG A 88 -1.59 -0.77 3.15
C ARG A 88 -1.40 0.30 2.09
N SER A 89 -0.38 1.15 2.27
CA SER A 89 0.00 2.16 1.28
C SER A 89 0.11 1.58 -0.14
N ILE A 90 -0.54 2.27 -1.07
CA ILE A 90 -0.55 1.90 -2.48
C ILE A 90 0.76 2.37 -3.10
N LYS A 91 1.50 1.44 -3.70
CA LYS A 91 2.80 1.76 -4.33
C LYS A 91 2.57 2.29 -5.74
N ILE A 92 3.04 3.48 -6.03
CA ILE A 92 2.74 4.21 -7.27
C ILE A 92 4.05 4.56 -7.97
N CYS A 93 4.16 4.25 -9.26
CA CYS A 93 5.27 4.75 -10.06
C CYS A 93 4.94 6.15 -10.63
N PRO A 94 5.93 6.90 -11.16
CA PRO A 94 5.68 8.26 -11.60
C PRO A 94 4.75 8.42 -12.82
N GLY A 95 4.37 7.34 -13.51
CA GLY A 95 3.39 7.36 -14.60
C GLY A 95 3.73 8.30 -15.76
N THR A 96 2.75 8.65 -16.58
CA THR A 96 2.85 9.74 -17.57
C THR A 96 2.97 11.12 -16.91
N THR A 97 2.64 11.25 -15.63
CA THR A 97 2.73 12.49 -14.85
C THR A 97 4.15 13.03 -14.77
N PHE A 98 5.14 12.15 -14.59
CA PHE A 98 6.55 12.57 -14.44
C PHE A 98 7.55 11.77 -15.29
N CYS A 99 7.20 10.55 -15.72
CA CYS A 99 8.16 9.66 -16.40
C CYS A 99 7.93 9.63 -17.92
N LYS A 100 8.98 9.91 -18.69
CA LYS A 100 8.98 9.84 -20.16
C LYS A 100 8.64 8.46 -20.76
N ARG A 101 8.70 7.38 -19.95
CA ARG A 101 8.38 6.01 -20.37
C ARG A 101 6.95 5.60 -20.01
N GLY A 102 6.23 6.44 -19.26
CA GLY A 102 4.85 6.18 -18.88
C GLY A 102 3.97 5.99 -20.11
N GLN A 103 3.13 4.96 -20.08
CA GLN A 103 2.11 4.70 -21.10
C GLN A 103 0.73 5.12 -20.59
N GLN A 104 0.53 5.06 -19.27
CA GLN A 104 -0.68 5.47 -18.57
C GLN A 104 -0.36 6.26 -17.30
N ASP A 105 -1.34 7.04 -16.81
CA ASP A 105 -1.19 7.84 -15.60
C ASP A 105 -1.37 7.00 -14.34
N ALA A 106 -0.24 6.56 -13.79
CA ALA A 106 -0.23 5.82 -12.54
C ALA A 106 -0.49 6.70 -11.29
N VAL A 107 -0.19 7.99 -11.35
CA VAL A 107 -0.30 8.89 -10.20
C VAL A 107 -1.77 9.21 -9.95
N SER A 108 -2.50 9.66 -10.97
CA SER A 108 -3.93 9.94 -10.89
C SER A 108 -4.70 8.72 -10.37
N LEU A 109 -4.59 7.59 -11.08
CA LEU A 109 -5.28 6.35 -10.70
C LEU A 109 -4.87 5.86 -9.31
N GLY A 110 -3.58 5.85 -9.01
CA GLY A 110 -3.09 5.38 -7.73
C GLY A 110 -3.54 6.25 -6.55
N LEU A 111 -3.61 7.57 -6.72
CA LEU A 111 -4.11 8.49 -5.68
C LEU A 111 -5.61 8.33 -5.45
N LYS A 112 -6.42 8.11 -6.50
CA LYS A 112 -7.84 7.78 -6.37
C LYS A 112 -8.06 6.48 -5.57
N LEU A 113 -7.24 5.46 -5.84
CA LEU A 113 -7.27 4.22 -5.07
C LEU A 113 -6.83 4.43 -3.62
N ASP A 114 -5.82 5.28 -3.38
CA ASP A 114 -5.29 5.51 -2.03
C ASP A 114 -6.32 6.28 -1.19
N GLU A 115 -6.94 7.32 -1.75
CA GLU A 115 -8.05 8.05 -1.13
C GLU A 115 -9.21 7.14 -0.74
N LYS A 116 -9.57 6.19 -1.61
CA LYS A 116 -10.74 5.31 -1.41
C LYS A 116 -10.45 4.15 -0.46
N TYR A 117 -9.26 3.56 -0.51
CA TYR A 117 -8.99 2.27 0.13
C TYR A 117 -7.92 2.31 1.21
N HIS A 118 -7.03 3.29 1.27
CA HIS A 118 -5.95 3.31 2.27
C HIS A 118 -6.50 3.17 3.71
N GLY A 119 -5.92 2.26 4.48
CA GLY A 119 -6.34 2.00 5.85
C GLY A 119 -7.66 1.23 5.99
N MET A 120 -8.36 0.90 4.90
CA MET A 120 -9.60 0.13 4.94
C MET A 120 -9.38 -1.24 5.60
N PRO A 121 -10.11 -1.56 6.69
CA PRO A 121 -9.99 -2.86 7.37
C PRO A 121 -10.34 -4.02 6.44
N LEU A 122 -9.51 -5.07 6.48
CA LEU A 122 -9.70 -6.31 5.72
C LEU A 122 -9.28 -7.52 6.57
N PRO A 123 -9.75 -8.74 6.25
CA PRO A 123 -9.41 -9.96 7.00
C PRO A 123 -7.90 -10.27 7.09
N SER A 124 -7.11 -9.77 6.15
CA SER A 124 -5.65 -9.85 6.18
C SER A 124 -5.01 -8.57 5.63
N LYS A 125 -3.68 -8.40 5.82
CA LYS A 125 -2.95 -7.26 5.24
C LYS A 125 -3.08 -7.31 3.71
N PHE A 126 -3.39 -6.19 3.09
CA PHE A 126 -3.65 -6.11 1.65
C PHE A 126 -2.77 -5.04 1.02
N LYS A 127 -2.18 -5.32 -0.14
CA LYS A 127 -1.25 -4.42 -0.84
C LYS A 127 -1.73 -4.21 -2.26
N MET A 128 -1.66 -2.96 -2.70
CA MET A 128 -1.93 -2.56 -4.07
C MET A 128 -0.71 -1.88 -4.68
N ALA A 129 -0.59 -1.92 -6.00
CA ALA A 129 0.35 -1.07 -6.72
C ALA A 129 -0.14 -0.70 -8.12
N VAL A 130 0.24 0.49 -8.57
CA VAL A 130 -0.03 1.00 -9.91
C VAL A 130 1.29 1.34 -10.60
N SER A 131 1.57 0.71 -11.73
CA SER A 131 2.68 1.03 -12.63
C SER A 131 2.10 1.51 -13.95
N GLY A 132 2.61 2.62 -14.50
CA GLY A 132 2.10 3.21 -15.75
C GLY A 132 2.70 2.58 -17.01
N CYS A 133 3.57 1.58 -16.90
CA CYS A 133 4.16 0.86 -18.02
C CYS A 133 4.74 -0.49 -17.57
N MET A 134 5.18 -1.31 -18.53
CA MET A 134 5.74 -2.65 -18.29
C MET A 134 7.08 -2.69 -17.55
N ASN A 135 7.73 -1.54 -17.30
CA ASN A 135 8.92 -1.51 -16.43
C ASN A 135 8.62 -1.89 -14.98
N SER A 136 7.34 -1.85 -14.59
CA SER A 136 6.90 -2.44 -13.32
C SER A 136 7.61 -1.84 -12.09
N CYS A 137 7.91 -0.52 -12.10
CA CYS A 137 8.67 0.13 -11.01
C CYS A 137 7.97 0.07 -9.64
N SER A 138 6.64 -0.10 -9.60
CA SER A 138 5.88 -0.33 -8.36
C SER A 138 5.64 -1.81 -8.03
N GLU A 139 6.17 -2.71 -8.87
CA GLU A 139 6.10 -4.17 -8.75
C GLU A 139 4.66 -4.71 -8.60
N PRO A 140 3.71 -4.34 -9.50
CA PRO A 140 2.31 -4.78 -9.42
C PRO A 140 2.15 -6.30 -9.39
N ALA A 141 3.00 -7.07 -10.08
CA ALA A 141 2.92 -8.53 -10.15
C ALA A 141 3.12 -9.27 -8.81
N ILE A 142 3.53 -8.57 -7.74
CA ILE A 142 3.74 -9.17 -6.40
C ILE A 142 2.87 -8.52 -5.32
N LYS A 143 1.78 -7.85 -5.71
CA LYS A 143 0.79 -7.25 -4.80
C LYS A 143 -0.53 -8.01 -4.88
N ASP A 144 -1.39 -7.87 -3.86
CA ASP A 144 -2.70 -8.53 -3.88
C ASP A 144 -3.55 -8.04 -5.06
N ILE A 145 -3.44 -6.74 -5.38
CA ILE A 145 -3.91 -6.16 -6.64
C ILE A 145 -2.75 -5.40 -7.28
N GLY A 146 -2.43 -5.74 -8.53
CA GLY A 146 -1.45 -5.05 -9.34
C GLY A 146 -2.10 -4.44 -10.57
N ILE A 147 -1.82 -3.18 -10.84
CA ILE A 147 -2.30 -2.49 -12.04
C ILE A 147 -1.08 -2.09 -12.89
N MET A 148 -1.12 -2.43 -14.17
CA MET A 148 -0.05 -2.13 -15.12
C MET A 148 -0.60 -1.41 -16.35
N GLY A 149 -0.07 -0.23 -16.64
CA GLY A 149 -0.39 0.54 -17.82
C GLY A 149 0.25 -0.05 -19.08
N THR A 150 -0.50 0.00 -20.17
CA THR A 150 -0.12 -0.40 -21.53
C THR A 150 -0.57 0.69 -22.51
N PRO A 151 -0.13 0.66 -23.78
CA PRO A 151 -0.64 1.60 -24.78
C PRO A 151 -2.16 1.54 -25.00
N LYS A 152 -2.81 0.41 -24.66
CA LYS A 152 -4.25 0.19 -24.88
C LYS A 152 -5.13 0.43 -23.65
N GLY A 153 -4.54 0.80 -22.52
CA GLY A 153 -5.26 0.92 -21.24
C GLY A 153 -4.51 0.22 -20.11
N TYR A 154 -5.22 -0.33 -19.16
CA TYR A 154 -4.64 -0.99 -17.98
C TYR A 154 -4.89 -2.49 -17.95
N THR A 155 -3.89 -3.23 -17.48
CA THR A 155 -3.98 -4.64 -17.10
C THR A 155 -4.09 -4.75 -15.59
N VAL A 156 -5.08 -5.52 -15.12
CA VAL A 156 -5.29 -5.81 -13.71
C VAL A 156 -4.86 -7.24 -13.42
N MET A 157 -4.04 -7.38 -12.39
CA MET A 157 -3.55 -8.64 -11.86
C MET A 157 -3.94 -8.81 -10.40
N VAL A 158 -4.09 -10.05 -9.95
CA VAL A 158 -4.56 -10.36 -8.59
C VAL A 158 -3.78 -11.51 -7.94
N GLY A 159 -3.70 -11.52 -6.62
CA GLY A 159 -3.15 -12.64 -5.86
C GLY A 159 -1.62 -12.65 -5.73
N GLY A 160 -0.92 -11.59 -6.11
CA GLY A 160 0.53 -11.50 -5.94
C GLY A 160 0.97 -11.34 -4.48
N ASN A 161 2.11 -11.93 -4.12
CA ASN A 161 2.75 -11.66 -2.85
C ASN A 161 4.27 -11.95 -2.88
N ALA A 162 5.04 -11.16 -2.14
CA ALA A 162 6.47 -11.39 -1.92
C ALA A 162 6.76 -11.76 -0.44
N ALA A 163 5.95 -12.63 0.15
CA ALA A 163 6.19 -13.17 1.48
C ALA A 163 7.12 -14.41 1.41
N ILE A 164 7.12 -15.23 2.47
CA ILE A 164 7.96 -16.44 2.59
C ILE A 164 7.76 -17.41 1.41
N LYS A 165 6.51 -17.55 0.93
CA LYS A 165 6.19 -18.25 -0.32
C LYS A 165 5.77 -17.21 -1.36
N PRO A 166 6.71 -16.70 -2.17
CA PRO A 166 6.38 -15.76 -3.23
C PRO A 166 5.37 -16.37 -4.21
N ARG A 167 4.46 -15.53 -4.70
CA ARG A 167 3.49 -15.89 -5.74
C ARG A 167 3.34 -14.71 -6.67
N LEU A 168 3.44 -14.96 -7.97
CA LEU A 168 3.09 -13.96 -8.96
C LEU A 168 1.57 -13.80 -9.02
N ALA A 169 1.14 -12.60 -9.36
CA ALA A 169 -0.26 -12.29 -9.59
C ALA A 169 -0.72 -12.86 -10.93
N ASP A 170 -1.98 -13.28 -10.99
CA ASP A 170 -2.64 -13.73 -12.22
C ASP A 170 -3.24 -12.53 -12.95
N VAL A 171 -3.05 -12.43 -14.26
CA VAL A 171 -3.75 -11.43 -15.08
C VAL A 171 -5.21 -11.85 -15.21
N ILE A 172 -6.14 -10.97 -14.83
CA ILE A 172 -7.58 -11.27 -14.86
C ILE A 172 -8.36 -10.45 -15.89
N ALA A 173 -7.85 -9.27 -16.25
CA ALA A 173 -8.41 -8.38 -17.24
C ALA A 173 -7.33 -7.46 -17.82
N ASP A 174 -7.48 -7.06 -19.08
CA ASP A 174 -6.60 -6.16 -19.81
C ASP A 174 -7.39 -5.15 -20.65
N GLU A 175 -6.67 -4.21 -21.25
CA GLU A 175 -7.23 -3.14 -22.11
C GLU A 175 -8.33 -2.30 -21.43
N LEU A 176 -8.29 -2.21 -20.08
CA LEU A 176 -9.30 -1.51 -19.29
C LEU A 176 -9.10 0.01 -19.32
N SER A 177 -10.21 0.75 -19.31
CA SER A 177 -10.19 2.19 -18.98
C SER A 177 -9.92 2.41 -17.49
N GLU A 178 -9.62 3.65 -17.09
CA GLU A 178 -9.41 3.98 -15.66
C GLU A 178 -10.66 3.67 -14.82
N ASP A 179 -11.85 3.99 -15.34
CA ASP A 179 -13.12 3.75 -14.65
C ASP A 179 -13.42 2.25 -14.51
N ASP A 180 -13.12 1.45 -15.54
CA ASP A 180 -13.26 0.00 -15.48
C ASP A 180 -12.31 -0.62 -14.45
N VAL A 181 -11.09 -0.09 -14.33
CA VAL A 181 -10.15 -0.52 -13.28
C VAL A 181 -10.72 -0.21 -11.90
N LEU A 182 -11.21 1.01 -11.66
CA LEU A 182 -11.79 1.39 -10.37
C LEU A 182 -12.97 0.49 -9.99
N ALA A 183 -13.86 0.22 -10.94
CA ALA A 183 -15.00 -0.67 -10.76
C ALA A 183 -14.57 -2.13 -10.50
N LEU A 184 -13.54 -2.62 -11.19
CA LEU A 184 -13.02 -3.97 -10.96
C LEU A 184 -12.35 -4.09 -9.58
N VAL A 185 -11.60 -3.08 -9.15
CA VAL A 185 -11.01 -3.04 -7.80
C VAL A 185 -12.09 -3.05 -6.72
N ASP A 186 -13.20 -2.34 -6.91
CA ASP A 186 -14.37 -2.38 -6.00
C ASP A 186 -14.90 -3.81 -5.81
N LYS A 187 -15.03 -4.56 -6.91
CA LYS A 187 -15.49 -5.96 -6.87
C LYS A 187 -14.50 -6.85 -6.13
N ILE A 188 -13.21 -6.73 -6.41
CA ILE A 188 -12.16 -7.53 -5.73
C ILE A 188 -12.11 -7.23 -4.23
N ILE A 189 -12.23 -5.95 -3.84
CA ILE A 189 -12.28 -5.55 -2.43
C ILE A 189 -13.54 -6.06 -1.75
N SER A 190 -14.69 -5.98 -2.40
CA SER A 190 -15.96 -6.51 -1.88
C SER A 190 -15.88 -8.02 -1.68
N PHE A 191 -15.35 -8.76 -2.65
CA PHE A 191 -15.07 -10.18 -2.51
C PHE A 191 -14.14 -10.47 -1.33
N THR A 192 -13.04 -9.71 -1.21
CA THR A 192 -12.06 -9.89 -0.12
C THR A 192 -12.66 -9.61 1.26
N LYS A 193 -13.62 -8.69 1.37
CA LYS A 193 -14.33 -8.44 2.63
C LYS A 193 -15.23 -9.60 3.02
N THR A 194 -15.97 -10.16 2.06
CA THR A 194 -16.99 -11.19 2.31
C THR A 194 -16.38 -12.59 2.46
N ASN A 195 -15.42 -12.93 1.59
CA ASN A 195 -14.86 -14.27 1.45
C ASN A 195 -13.39 -14.35 1.90
N GLY A 196 -12.82 -13.23 2.38
CA GLY A 196 -11.45 -13.21 2.86
C GLY A 196 -11.25 -14.04 4.13
N SER A 197 -10.03 -14.53 4.31
CA SER A 197 -9.63 -15.24 5.51
C SER A 197 -8.50 -14.50 6.22
N LYS A 198 -7.97 -15.07 7.31
CA LYS A 198 -6.72 -14.59 7.92
C LYS A 198 -5.52 -14.71 6.97
N HIS A 199 -5.67 -15.44 5.87
CA HIS A 199 -4.66 -15.56 4.82
C HIS A 199 -4.82 -14.47 3.75
N ARG A 200 -3.75 -14.26 3.00
CA ARG A 200 -3.70 -13.31 1.89
C ARG A 200 -4.59 -13.77 0.74
N LEU A 201 -5.04 -12.83 -0.08
CA LEU A 201 -5.87 -13.11 -1.26
C LEU A 201 -5.25 -14.19 -2.16
N SER A 202 -3.92 -14.19 -2.28
CA SER A 202 -3.14 -15.22 -2.97
C SER A 202 -3.53 -16.65 -2.59
N ARG A 203 -3.71 -16.93 -1.29
CA ARG A 203 -4.03 -18.27 -0.79
C ARG A 203 -5.49 -18.63 -1.03
N VAL A 204 -6.39 -17.65 -0.91
CA VAL A 204 -7.81 -17.85 -1.23
C VAL A 204 -7.95 -18.25 -2.69
N ILE A 205 -7.23 -17.56 -3.60
CA ILE A 205 -7.22 -17.90 -5.03
C ILE A 205 -6.60 -19.27 -5.28
N ASP A 206 -5.49 -19.62 -4.63
CA ASP A 206 -4.87 -20.96 -4.77
C ASP A 206 -5.79 -22.09 -4.32
N GLU A 207 -6.62 -21.86 -3.29
CA GLU A 207 -7.56 -22.85 -2.76
C GLU A 207 -8.82 -23.00 -3.63
N MET A 208 -9.34 -21.90 -4.18
CA MET A 208 -10.59 -21.91 -4.97
C MET A 208 -10.40 -22.04 -6.49
N GLY A 209 -9.21 -21.72 -7.00
CA GLY A 209 -8.90 -21.61 -8.42
C GLY A 209 -9.18 -20.23 -9.00
N ILE A 210 -8.33 -19.78 -9.93
CA ILE A 210 -8.43 -18.44 -10.55
C ILE A 210 -9.72 -18.26 -11.36
N ASP A 211 -10.19 -19.30 -12.06
CA ASP A 211 -11.41 -19.23 -12.88
C ASP A 211 -12.65 -19.00 -12.00
N LYS A 212 -12.74 -19.73 -10.88
CA LYS A 212 -13.81 -19.54 -9.90
C LYS A 212 -13.75 -18.15 -9.26
N PHE A 213 -12.54 -17.66 -8.97
CA PHE A 213 -12.37 -16.30 -8.46
C PHE A 213 -12.89 -15.26 -9.46
N LYS A 214 -12.60 -15.41 -10.75
CA LYS A 214 -13.10 -14.53 -11.81
C LYS A 214 -14.63 -14.53 -11.87
N GLU A 215 -15.25 -15.71 -11.83
CA GLU A 215 -16.71 -15.86 -11.81
C GLU A 215 -17.35 -15.10 -10.62
N GLU A 216 -16.80 -15.25 -9.41
CA GLU A 216 -17.31 -14.61 -8.19
C GLU A 216 -17.21 -13.07 -8.21
N ILE A 217 -16.26 -12.51 -8.98
CA ILE A 217 -16.16 -11.06 -9.20
C ILE A 217 -16.84 -10.61 -10.50
N GLY A 218 -17.57 -11.50 -11.17
CA GLY A 218 -18.33 -11.22 -12.40
C GLY A 218 -17.45 -10.89 -13.60
N LEU A 219 -16.38 -11.67 -13.81
CA LEU A 219 -15.54 -11.72 -15.01
C LEU A 219 -15.69 -13.04 -15.76
#